data_AF-A0A7V1Y5X1-F1
#
_entry.id   AF-A0A7V1Y5X1-F1
#
_cell.length_a   1.000
_cell.length_b   1.000
_cell.length_c   1.000
_cell.angle_alpha   90.00
_cell.angle_beta   90.00
_cell.angle_gamma   90.00
#
_symmetry.space_group_name_H-M   'P 1'
#
loop_
_entity.id
_entity.type
_entity.pdbx_description
1 polymer ?
#
loop_
_entity_poly.entity_id
_entity_poly.type
_entity_poly.pdbx_seq_one_letter_code
_entity_poly.pdbx_strand_id
1 'polypeptide(L)' 'MKNLVGWVYGLGLSLTPAAALAEGVGGGYRGIATIYFTFITVVLIFGAYDVIGPTTYRRKAMMVIAPLIAIAMYLMLPKE' A
#
# COMPACT_ATOMS: atom_id res chain seq x y z
N MET A 1 -19.88 -6.33 9.10
CA MET A 1 -18.84 -5.33 9.44
C MET A 1 -17.94 -5.76 10.60
N LYS A 2 -18.47 -6.29 11.71
CA LYS A 2 -17.68 -6.74 12.88
C LYS A 2 -16.54 -7.71 12.55
N ASN A 3 -16.81 -8.67 11.64
CA ASN A 3 -15.83 -9.69 11.27
C ASN A 3 -14.68 -9.10 10.45
N LEU A 4 -14.97 -8.14 9.56
CA LEU A 4 -13.98 -7.50 8.68
C LEU A 4 -12.96 -6.69 9.49
N VAL A 5 -13.45 -6.02 10.54
CA VAL A 5 -12.62 -5.30 11.51
C VAL A 5 -11.70 -6.28 12.26
N GLY A 6 -12.23 -7.42 12.73
CA GLY A 6 -11.43 -8.47 13.35
C GLY A 6 -10.34 -9.07 12.43
N TRP A 7 -10.64 -9.24 11.14
CA TRP A 7 -9.64 -9.69 10.15
C TRP A 7 -8.54 -8.65 9.91
N VAL A 8 -8.89 -7.36 9.82
CA VAL A 8 -7.91 -6.27 9.66
C VAL A 8 -7.03 -6.14 10.89
N TYR A 9 -7.59 -6.22 12.11
CA TYR A 9 -6.81 -6.22 13.34
C TYR A 9 -5.94 -7.47 13.48
N GLY A 10 -6.44 -8.64 13.10
CA GLY A 10 -5.69 -9.89 13.11
C GLY A 10 -4.48 -9.86 12.17
N LEU A 11 -4.65 -9.32 10.96
CA LEU A 11 -3.55 -9.11 10.02
C LEU A 11 -2.57 -8.04 10.50
N GLY A 12 -3.07 -6.95 11.08
CA GLY A 12 -2.22 -5.89 11.65
C GLY A 12 -1.34 -6.39 12.79
N LEU A 13 -1.88 -7.27 13.65
CA LEU A 13 -1.15 -7.85 14.79
C LEU A 13 -0.24 -9.03 14.39
N SER A 14 -0.53 -9.74 13.30
CA SER A 14 0.35 -10.82 12.82
C SER A 14 1.57 -10.30 12.06
N LEU A 15 1.50 -9.08 11.50
CA LEU A 15 2.58 -8.46 10.74
C LEU A 15 3.55 -7.65 11.61
N THR A 16 3.17 -7.27 12.83
CA THR A 16 3.99 -6.44 13.73
C THR A 16 5.26 -7.12 14.27
N PRO A 17 5.26 -8.41 14.69
CA PRO A 17 6.48 -9.04 15.21
C PRO A 17 7.51 -9.32 14.10
N ALA A 18 7.03 -9.67 12.90
CA ALA A 18 7.89 -9.94 11.75
C ALA A 18 8.56 -8.67 11.22
N ALA A 19 7.84 -7.53 11.24
CA ALA A 19 8.40 -6.23 10.85
C ALA A 19 9.44 -5.70 11.85
N ALA A 20 9.18 -5.86 13.17
CA ALA A 20 10.11 -5.42 14.22
C ALA A 20 11.39 -6.28 14.31
N LEU A 21 11.32 -7.58 13.97
CA LEU A 21 12.48 -8.47 13.92
C LEU A 21 13.31 -8.35 12.64
N ALA A 22 12.80 -7.66 11.61
CA ALA A 22 13.53 -7.41 10.36
C ALA A 22 14.54 -6.24 10.46
N GLU A 23 14.41 -5.37 11.46
CA GLU A 23 15.37 -4.27 11.70
C GLU A 23 16.76 -4.77 12.17
N GLY A 24 16.85 -5.98 12.71
CA GLY A 24 18.10 -6.53 13.25
C GLY A 24 19.00 -7.28 12.26
N VAL A 25 18.51 -7.64 11.07
CA VAL A 25 19.27 -8.49 10.13
C VAL A 25 19.10 -8.00 8.69
N GLY A 26 19.95 -7.05 8.29
CA GLY A 26 20.36 -6.89 6.89
C GLY A 26 19.31 -6.53 5.85
N GLY A 27 18.15 -5.98 6.25
CA GLY A 27 17.22 -5.36 5.29
C GLY A 27 17.81 -4.06 4.78
N GLY A 28 18.46 -4.06 3.61
CA GLY A 28 18.96 -2.84 2.97
C GLY A 28 17.90 -1.75 2.94
N TYR A 29 18.29 -0.47 2.95
CA TYR A 29 17.42 0.69 3.10
C TYR A 29 16.18 0.64 2.16
N ARG A 30 16.32 0.04 0.98
CA ARG A 30 15.22 -0.34 0.08
C ARG A 30 14.09 -1.21 0.67
N GLY A 31 14.36 -2.19 1.53
CA GLY A 31 13.35 -3.07 2.12
C GLY A 31 12.40 -2.32 3.04
N ILE A 32 12.96 -1.46 3.90
CA ILE A 32 12.20 -0.54 4.74
C ILE A 32 11.45 0.48 3.88
N ALA A 33 12.10 1.06 2.86
CA ALA A 33 11.44 1.96 1.93
C ALA A 33 10.25 1.31 1.20
N THR A 34 10.31 0.01 0.92
CA THR A 34 9.21 -0.73 0.26
C THR A 34 7.94 -0.71 1.11
N ILE A 35 8.07 -0.82 2.44
CA ILE A 35 6.93 -0.77 3.36
C ILE A 35 6.28 0.62 3.28
N TYR A 36 7.06 1.69 3.40
CA TYR A 36 6.55 3.06 3.32
C TYR A 36 5.89 3.36 1.97
N PHE A 37 6.56 3.02 0.87
CA PHE A 37 6.03 3.25 -0.48
C PHE A 37 4.78 2.42 -0.75
N THR A 38 4.63 1.25 -0.14
CA THR A 38 3.39 0.46 -0.21
C THR A 38 2.23 1.20 0.48
N PHE A 39 2.45 1.73 1.69
CA PHE A 39 1.41 2.52 2.37
C PHE A 39 1.05 3.80 1.58
N ILE A 40 2.05 4.50 1.05
CA ILE A 40 1.84 5.67 0.20
C ILE A 40 1.01 5.29 -1.04
N THR A 41 1.36 4.21 -1.72
CA THR A 41 0.62 3.68 -2.88
C THR A 41 -0.86 3.48 -2.54
N VAL A 42 -1.14 2.84 -1.39
CA VAL A 42 -2.53 2.59 -0.95
C VAL A 42 -3.27 3.91 -0.72
N VAL A 43 -2.68 4.85 0.01
CA VAL A 43 -3.29 6.17 0.28
C VAL A 43 -3.58 6.92 -1.02
N LEU A 44 -2.65 6.90 -1.98
CA LEU A 44 -2.84 7.54 -3.29
C LEU A 44 -3.94 6.87 -4.11
N ILE A 45 -4.05 5.54 -4.09
CA ILE A 45 -5.14 4.83 -4.78
C ILE A 45 -6.50 5.18 -4.15
N PHE A 46 -6.59 5.23 -2.82
CA PHE A 46 -7.81 5.66 -2.13
C PHE A 46 -8.15 7.12 -2.42
N GLY A 47 -7.15 8.01 -2.36
CA GLY A 47 -7.35 9.43 -2.70
C GLY A 47 -7.81 9.62 -4.15
N ALA A 48 -7.23 8.88 -5.11
CA ALA A 48 -7.69 8.88 -6.48
C ALA A 48 -9.14 8.38 -6.61
N TYR A 49 -9.49 7.31 -5.89
CA TYR A 49 -10.85 6.77 -5.87
C TYR A 49 -11.88 7.80 -5.38
N ASP A 50 -11.52 8.61 -4.39
CA ASP A 50 -12.39 9.64 -3.81
C ASP A 50 -12.54 10.87 -4.70
N VAL A 51 -11.49 11.25 -5.43
CA VAL A 51 -11.51 12.39 -6.35
C VAL A 51 -12.25 12.07 -7.66
N ILE A 52 -12.16 10.82 -8.13
CA ILE A 52 -12.80 10.43 -9.39
C ILE A 52 -14.32 10.40 -9.20
N GLY A 53 -15.00 11.31 -9.92
CA GLY A 53 -16.42 11.63 -9.78
C GLY A 53 -17.41 10.46 -9.97
N PRO A 54 -18.33 10.50 -10.97
CA PRO A 54 -19.48 9.59 -10.99
C PRO A 54 -19.08 8.11 -11.01
N THR A 55 -19.75 7.31 -10.17
CA THR A 55 -19.51 5.86 -9.97
C THR A 55 -19.44 5.08 -11.29
N THR A 56 -20.18 5.50 -12.32
CA THR A 56 -20.22 4.90 -13.65
C THR A 56 -18.84 4.85 -14.33
N TYR A 57 -18.03 5.90 -14.20
CA TYR A 57 -16.71 5.99 -14.83
C TYR A 57 -15.58 5.62 -13.89
N ARG A 58 -15.81 5.66 -12.58
CA ARG A 58 -14.81 5.39 -11.55
C ARG A 58 -14.14 4.04 -11.71
N ARG A 59 -14.89 2.97 -11.97
CA ARG A 59 -14.33 1.62 -12.13
C ARG A 59 -13.34 1.55 -13.29
N LYS A 60 -13.69 2.13 -14.45
CA LYS A 60 -12.83 2.13 -15.65
C LYS A 60 -11.59 3.00 -15.44
N ALA A 61 -11.75 4.16 -14.82
CA ALA A 61 -10.63 5.03 -14.50
C ALA A 61 -9.65 4.36 -13.51
N MET A 62 -10.17 3.75 -12.45
CA MET A 62 -9.34 3.08 -11.43
C MET A 62 -8.61 1.83 -11.95
N MET A 63 -9.15 1.15 -12.98
CA MET A 63 -8.42 0.06 -13.66
C MET A 63 -7.12 0.53 -14.32
N VAL A 64 -7.00 1.81 -14.65
CA VAL A 64 -5.79 2.39 -15.24
C VAL A 64 -4.96 3.12 -14.20
N ILE A 65 -5.61 3.92 -13.34
CA ILE A 65 -4.95 4.79 -12.38
C ILE A 65 -4.27 3.98 -11.28
N ALA A 66 -4.90 2.93 -10.75
CA ALA A 66 -4.30 2.17 -9.66
C ALA A 66 -3.01 1.43 -10.07
N PRO A 67 -2.95 0.72 -11.22
CA PRO A 67 -1.69 0.16 -11.71
C PRO A 67 -0.63 1.23 -12.00
N LEU A 68 -1.04 2.37 -12.56
CA LEU A 68 -0.11 3.46 -12.89
C LEU A 68 0.54 4.03 -11.63
N ILE A 69 -0.22 4.24 -10.55
CA ILE A 69 0.30 4.65 -9.24
C ILE A 69 1.25 3.59 -8.69
N ALA A 70 0.88 2.31 -8.71
CA ALA A 70 1.73 1.24 -8.20
C ALA A 70 3.08 1.13 -8.95
N ILE A 71 3.05 1.23 -10.28
CA ILE A 71 4.27 1.23 -11.11
C ILE A 71 5.11 2.46 -10.81
N ALA A 72 4.51 3.65 -10.74
CA ALA A 72 5.23 4.89 -10.44
C ALA A 72 5.92 4.80 -9.08
N MET A 73 5.22 4.32 -8.05
CA MET A 73 5.78 4.16 -6.70
C MET A 73 6.91 3.12 -6.67
N TYR A 74 6.80 2.02 -7.42
CA TYR A 74 7.87 1.05 -7.54
C TYR A 74 9.12 1.64 -8.21
N LEU A 75 8.95 2.45 -9.26
CA LEU A 75 10.06 3.11 -9.97
C LEU A 75 10.73 4.21 -9.13
N MET A 76 9.99 4.84 -8.22
CA MET A 76 10.50 5.84 -7.27
C MET A 76 11.15 5.22 -6.03
N LEU A 77 11.06 3.90 -5.87
CA LEU A 77 11.66 3.21 -4.74
C LEU A 77 13.19 3.39 -4.75
N PRO A 78 13.81 3.76 -3.61
CA PRO A 78 15.27 3.87 -3.50
C PRO A 78 15.96 2.60 -3.96
N LYS A 79 17.03 2.74 -4.76
CA LYS A 79 17.77 1.58 -5.29
C LYS A 79 18.64 0.92 -4.23
N GLU A 80 19.13 1.72 -3.28
CA GLU A 80 19.93 1.31 -2.14
C GLU A 80 19.27 1.86 -0.88
#